data_AF-A0A078JET3-F1
#
_entry.id   AF-A0A078JET3-F1
#
_cell.length_a   1.000
_cell.length_b   1.000
_cell.length_c   1.000
_cell.angle_alpha   90.00
_cell.angle_beta   90.00
_cell.angle_gamma   90.00
#
_symmetry.space_group_name_H-M   'P 1'
#
loop_
_entity.id
_entity.type
_entity.pdbx_description
1 polymer ?
#
loop_
_entity_poly.entity_id
_entity_poly.type
_entity_poly.pdbx_seq_one_letter_code
_entity_poly.pdbx_strand_id
1 'polypeptide(L)'
;MMNQDTRRLQKVSDDVRDEHLMFCPKEPRLAYPEEENTRSLKNIPKLEDLAKYSIIGLKPRRADLGMNHHVNNVTYIGWLLEVSVIISFSNNHMSIPQEIIDTHELQVITLDYRREF
;
A
#
# COMPACT_ATOMS: atom_id res chain seq x y z
N MET A 1 -3.45 1.96 17.29
CA MET A 1 -2.76 0.68 17.06
C MET A 1 -3.80 -0.40 16.78
N MET A 2 -3.51 -1.42 15.96
CA MET A 2 -4.45 -2.53 15.70
C MET A 2 -4.36 -3.55 16.83
N ASN A 3 -5.49 -3.94 17.42
CA ASN A 3 -5.55 -5.04 18.37
C ASN A 3 -5.48 -6.39 17.61
N GLN A 4 -4.62 -7.31 18.04
CA GLN A 4 -4.38 -8.57 17.32
C GLN A 4 -5.57 -9.53 17.39
N ASP A 5 -6.25 -9.64 18.53
CA ASP A 5 -7.34 -10.59 18.73
C ASP A 5 -8.65 -10.10 18.10
N THR A 6 -8.98 -8.83 18.31
CA THR A 6 -10.27 -8.24 17.90
C THR A 6 -10.22 -7.63 16.51
N ARG A 7 -9.02 -7.38 15.97
CA ARG A 7 -8.79 -6.71 14.68
C ARG A 7 -9.49 -5.34 14.59
N ARG A 8 -9.56 -4.65 15.74
CA ARG A 8 -10.08 -3.28 15.88
C ARG A 8 -8.97 -2.31 16.23
N LEU A 9 -9.13 -1.07 15.79
CA LEU A 9 -8.25 0.02 16.21
C LEU A 9 -8.48 0.33 17.70
N GLN A 10 -7.40 0.36 18.46
CA GLN A 10 -7.35 0.77 19.85
C GLN A 10 -6.40 1.95 20.05
N LYS A 11 -6.62 2.72 21.12
CA LYS A 11 -5.70 3.79 21.53
C LYS A 11 -4.32 3.21 21.84
N VAL A 12 -3.29 4.02 21.62
CA VAL A 12 -1.92 3.67 22.03
C VAL A 12 -1.86 3.73 23.56
N SER A 13 -1.33 2.68 24.19
CA SER A 13 -1.17 2.65 25.66
C SER A 13 -0.09 3.61 26.12
N ASP A 14 -0.14 3.98 27.40
CA ASP A 14 0.87 4.84 28.00
C ASP A 14 2.27 4.22 27.93
N ASP A 15 2.41 2.91 28.23
CA ASP A 15 3.70 2.21 28.16
C ASP A 15 4.36 2.28 26.77
N VAL A 16 3.60 2.01 25.70
CA VAL A 16 4.10 2.08 24.32
C VAL A 16 4.44 3.51 23.93
N ARG A 17 3.62 4.46 24.38
CA ARG A 17 3.84 5.87 24.12
C ARG A 17 5.15 6.33 24.79
N ASP A 18 5.37 5.96 26.04
CA ASP A 18 6.54 6.38 26.80
C ASP A 18 7.82 5.70 26.29
N GLU A 19 7.72 4.46 25.81
CA GLU A 19 8.81 3.76 25.10
C GLU A 19 9.17 4.44 23.78
N HIS A 20 8.18 4.86 22.99
CA HIS A 20 8.44 5.33 21.63
C HIS A 20 8.68 6.84 21.53
N LEU A 21 7.93 7.65 22.29
CA LEU A 21 7.99 9.11 22.20
C LEU A 21 9.32 9.68 22.66
N MET A 22 10.10 8.96 23.49
CA MET A 22 11.45 9.41 23.87
C MET A 22 12.39 9.59 22.67
N PHE A 23 12.13 8.88 21.57
CA PHE A 23 12.91 8.98 20.33
C PHE A 23 12.31 9.97 19.32
N CYS A 24 11.08 10.45 19.56
CA CYS A 24 10.45 11.42 18.67
C CYS A 24 11.06 12.81 18.86
N PRO A 25 11.41 13.53 17.78
CA PRO A 25 11.85 14.91 17.89
C PRO A 25 10.71 15.79 18.45
N LYS A 26 11.06 16.77 19.29
CA LYS A 26 10.07 17.71 19.86
C LYS A 26 9.36 18.53 18.78
N GLU A 27 10.09 18.88 17.72
CA GLU A 27 9.56 19.54 16.54
C GLU A 27 9.49 18.54 15.37
N PRO A 28 8.35 18.41 14.68
CA PRO A 28 8.22 17.52 13.54
C PRO A 28 9.23 17.84 12.44
N ARG A 29 9.95 16.83 11.96
CA ARG A 29 10.79 16.93 10.76
C ARG A 29 10.10 16.20 9.63
N LEU A 30 9.25 16.92 8.90
CA LEU A 30 8.51 16.36 7.78
C LEU A 30 9.45 16.19 6.57
N ALA A 31 9.37 15.04 5.91
CA ALA A 31 10.11 14.80 4.66
C ALA A 31 9.56 15.61 3.48
N TYR A 32 8.29 16.03 3.57
CA TYR A 32 7.58 16.83 2.57
C TYR A 32 6.98 18.07 3.25
N PRO A 33 6.89 19.22 2.56
CA PRO A 33 6.13 20.38 3.05
C PRO A 33 4.68 20.00 3.40
N GLU A 34 4.10 20.62 4.43
CA GLU A 34 2.70 20.36 4.86
C GLU A 34 1.68 20.54 3.71
N GLU A 35 1.92 21.53 2.84
CA GLU A 35 1.08 21.80 1.67
C GLU A 35 1.04 20.61 0.71
N GLU A 36 2.18 19.92 0.51
CA GLU A 36 2.26 18.72 -0.33
C GLU A 36 1.62 17.51 0.35
N ASN A 37 1.78 17.40 1.68
CA ASN A 37 1.15 16.35 2.48
C ASN A 37 -0.39 16.45 2.50
N THR A 38 -0.92 17.64 2.20
CA THR A 38 -2.37 17.84 2.04
C THR A 38 -2.93 17.03 0.86
N ARG A 39 -2.12 16.69 -0.15
CA ARG A 39 -2.56 15.83 -1.26
C ARG A 39 -2.83 14.39 -0.81
N SER A 40 -2.00 13.84 0.07
CA SER A 40 -2.16 12.50 0.66
C SER A 40 -3.30 12.42 1.67
N LEU A 41 -3.72 13.56 2.25
CA LEU A 41 -4.87 13.64 3.16
C LEU A 41 -6.22 13.65 2.44
N LYS A 42 -6.25 13.81 1.12
CA LYS A 42 -7.50 13.75 0.35
C LYS A 42 -7.88 12.29 0.11
N ASN A 43 -9.15 11.96 0.38
CA ASN A 43 -9.70 10.64 0.08
C ASN A 43 -9.46 10.32 -1.40
N ILE A 44 -8.86 9.15 -1.67
CA ILE A 44 -8.73 8.63 -3.03
C ILE A 44 -10.15 8.22 -3.47
N PRO A 45 -10.72 8.86 -4.51
CA PRO A 45 -12.03 8.48 -5.01
C PRO A 45 -11.99 7.04 -5.51
N LYS A 46 -13.03 6.27 -5.22
CA LYS A 46 -13.17 4.95 -5.82
C LYS A 46 -13.40 5.12 -7.31
N LEU A 47 -12.87 4.19 -8.11
CA LEU A 47 -13.17 4.13 -9.53
C LEU A 47 -14.63 3.66 -9.68
N GLU A 48 -15.51 4.54 -10.17
CA GLU A 48 -16.93 4.24 -10.39
C GLU A 48 -17.17 3.52 -11.72
N ASP A 49 -16.33 3.78 -12.73
CA ASP A 49 -16.40 3.16 -14.05
C ASP A 49 -15.67 1.81 -14.13
N LEU A 50 -15.95 1.03 -15.18
CA LEU A 50 -15.20 -0.18 -15.47
C LEU A 50 -13.70 0.13 -15.63
N ALA A 51 -12.87 -0.57 -14.86
CA ALA A 51 -11.43 -0.40 -14.92
C ALA A 51 -10.90 -0.76 -16.32
N LYS A 52 -10.16 0.18 -16.95
CA LYS A 52 -9.53 -0.01 -18.26
C LYS A 52 -8.55 -1.20 -18.25
N TYR A 53 -7.92 -1.46 -17.10
CA TYR A 53 -7.04 -2.61 -16.85
C TYR A 53 -7.45 -3.23 -15.52
N SER A 54 -7.50 -4.56 -15.45
CA SER A 54 -7.90 -5.27 -14.24
C SER A 54 -7.27 -6.65 -14.20
N ILE A 55 -6.95 -7.12 -12.99
CA ILE A 55 -6.46 -8.47 -12.77
C ILE A 55 -7.30 -9.12 -11.69
N ILE A 56 -7.68 -10.36 -11.95
CA ILE A 56 -8.54 -11.16 -11.09
C ILE A 56 -7.74 -12.38 -10.64
N GLY A 57 -7.98 -12.84 -9.41
CA GLY A 57 -7.39 -14.07 -8.91
C GLY A 57 -5.95 -13.96 -8.40
N LEU A 58 -5.51 -12.74 -8.05
CA LEU A 58 -4.26 -12.55 -7.32
C LEU A 58 -4.28 -13.33 -6.01
N LYS A 59 -3.19 -14.08 -5.76
CA LYS A 59 -3.01 -14.88 -4.55
C LYS A 59 -1.63 -14.62 -3.98
N PRO A 60 -1.49 -14.44 -2.66
CA PRO A 60 -0.20 -14.33 -2.02
C PRO A 60 0.55 -15.65 -2.12
N ARG A 61 1.86 -15.57 -2.39
CA ARG A 61 2.79 -16.66 -2.25
C ARG A 61 3.28 -16.72 -0.80
N ARG A 62 3.90 -17.84 -0.42
CA ARG A 62 4.50 -17.99 0.91
C ARG A 62 5.52 -16.90 1.25
N ALA A 63 6.31 -16.47 0.26
CA ALA A 63 7.31 -15.42 0.43
C ALA A 63 6.70 -14.01 0.60
N ASP A 64 5.42 -13.84 0.26
CA ASP A 64 4.72 -12.56 0.36
C ASP A 64 4.16 -12.32 1.79
N LEU A 65 4.27 -13.31 2.69
CA LEU A 65 3.80 -13.22 4.07
C LEU A 65 4.91 -12.69 5.00
N GLY A 66 4.56 -11.72 5.85
CA GLY A 66 5.43 -11.23 6.92
C GLY A 66 5.50 -12.17 8.13
N MET A 67 6.37 -11.83 9.09
CA MET A 67 6.51 -12.59 10.35
C MET A 67 5.21 -12.66 11.17
N ASN A 68 4.29 -11.73 10.96
CA ASN A 68 2.97 -11.68 11.58
C ASN A 68 1.91 -12.51 10.81
N HIS A 69 2.31 -13.30 9.81
CA HIS A 69 1.45 -14.08 8.94
C HIS A 69 0.47 -13.29 8.07
N HIS A 70 0.61 -11.96 7.98
CA HIS A 70 -0.17 -11.15 7.06
C HIS A 70 0.61 -10.89 5.77
N VAL A 71 -0.10 -10.62 4.68
CA VAL A 71 0.54 -10.18 3.43
C VAL A 71 1.32 -8.89 3.67
N ASN A 72 2.57 -8.84 3.19
CA ASN A 72 3.41 -7.66 3.31
C ASN A 72 2.81 -6.47 2.53
N ASN A 73 2.82 -5.27 3.11
CA ASN A 73 2.35 -4.05 2.46
C ASN A 73 3.03 -3.78 1.10
N VAL A 74 4.30 -4.19 0.93
CA VAL A 74 5.04 -4.08 -0.33
C VAL A 74 4.46 -5.00 -1.41
N THR A 75 3.92 -6.16 -1.05
CA THR A 75 3.27 -7.08 -2.00
C THR A 75 2.08 -6.43 -2.68
N TYR A 76 1.31 -5.59 -1.97
CA TYR A 76 0.19 -4.85 -2.59
C TYR A 76 0.66 -3.87 -3.66
N ILE A 77 1.83 -3.25 -3.48
CA ILE A 77 2.44 -2.37 -4.48
C ILE A 77 2.89 -3.20 -5.69
N GLY A 78 3.49 -4.37 -5.45
CA GLY A 78 3.81 -5.33 -6.51
C GLY A 78 2.56 -5.76 -7.29
N TRP A 79 1.46 -6.07 -6.62
CA TRP A 79 0.19 -6.38 -7.31
C TRP A 79 -0.41 -5.20 -8.08
N LEU A 80 -0.14 -3.97 -7.65
CA LEU A 80 -0.58 -2.78 -8.36
C LEU A 80 0.27 -2.53 -9.63
N LEU A 81 1.59 -2.71 -9.54
CA LEU A 81 2.56 -2.32 -10.58
C LEU A 81 3.03 -3.48 -11.47
N GLU A 82 3.26 -4.65 -10.88
CA GLU A 82 4.10 -5.74 -11.39
C GLU A 82 3.32 -6.81 -12.17
N VAL A 83 2.13 -6.48 -12.66
CA VAL A 83 1.28 -7.47 -13.33
C VAL A 83 1.60 -7.64 -14.82
N SER A 84 2.83 -7.34 -15.23
CA SER A 84 3.30 -7.56 -16.60
C SER A 84 4.25 -8.75 -16.77
N VAL A 85 4.85 -9.28 -15.70
CA VAL A 85 5.96 -10.26 -15.83
C VAL A 85 5.50 -11.73 -15.71
N ILE A 86 4.41 -12.01 -15.00
CA ILE A 86 3.98 -13.42 -14.76
C ILE A 86 3.03 -13.94 -15.86
N ILE A 87 2.45 -13.07 -16.67
CA ILE A 87 1.40 -13.44 -17.63
C ILE A 87 1.93 -13.65 -19.07
N SER A 88 3.25 -13.61 -19.29
CA SER A 88 3.82 -13.92 -20.62
C SER A 88 3.56 -15.37 -21.09
N PHE A 89 3.05 -16.24 -20.22
CA PHE A 89 2.67 -17.62 -20.54
C PHE A 89 1.15 -17.85 -20.70
N SER A 90 0.31 -16.85 -20.44
CA SER A 90 -1.15 -16.97 -20.53
C SER A 90 -1.70 -15.86 -21.43
N ASN A 91 -2.42 -16.23 -22.49
CA ASN A 91 -3.08 -15.29 -23.40
C ASN A 91 -4.25 -14.51 -22.77
N ASN A 92 -4.31 -14.45 -21.44
CA ASN A 92 -5.28 -13.70 -20.65
C ASN A 92 -4.55 -12.84 -19.61
N HIS A 93 -4.43 -11.54 -19.88
CA HIS A 93 -5.17 -10.47 -19.18
C HIS A 93 -4.37 -9.19 -18.87
N MET A 94 -5.13 -8.09 -18.94
CA MET A 94 -4.81 -6.65 -18.93
C MET A 94 -4.26 -6.09 -17.60
N SER A 95 -2.95 -5.80 -17.57
CA SER A 95 -2.23 -5.03 -16.53
C SER A 95 -1.90 -3.60 -16.99
N ILE A 96 -1.15 -2.83 -16.17
CA ILE A 96 -0.51 -1.59 -16.66
C ILE A 96 0.30 -1.96 -17.91
N PRO A 97 -0.01 -1.36 -19.08
CA PRO A 97 0.68 -1.70 -20.32
C PRO A 97 2.19 -1.54 -20.18
N GLN A 98 2.95 -2.49 -20.73
CA GLN A 98 4.41 -2.44 -20.74
C GLN A 98 4.92 -1.12 -21.34
N GLU A 99 4.24 -0.59 -22.37
CA GLU A 99 4.56 0.72 -22.94
C GLU A 99 4.57 1.85 -21.91
N ILE A 100 3.63 1.88 -20.95
CA ILE A 100 3.61 2.89 -19.89
C ILE A 100 4.82 2.72 -18.97
N ILE A 101 5.16 1.47 -18.62
CA ILE A 101 6.32 1.14 -17.78
C ILE A 101 7.62 1.55 -18.47
N ASP A 102 7.72 1.35 -19.79
CA ASP A 102 8.92 1.63 -20.57
C ASP A 102 9.11 3.12 -20.90
N THR A 103 8.03 3.91 -20.90
CA THR A 103 8.04 5.31 -21.35
C THR A 103 7.84 6.34 -20.24
N HIS A 104 7.39 5.92 -19.05
CA HIS A 104 7.10 6.81 -17.93
C HIS A 104 7.75 6.32 -16.63
N GLU A 105 8.12 7.27 -15.77
CA GLU A 105 8.60 7.00 -14.42
C GLU A 105 7.54 7.35 -13.38
N LEU A 106 7.45 6.54 -12.31
CA LEU A 106 6.58 6.81 -11.18
C LEU A 106 7.11 8.00 -10.38
N GLN A 107 6.42 9.14 -10.45
CA GLN A 107 6.79 10.34 -9.71
C GLN A 107 6.20 10.38 -8.30
N VAL A 108 4.92 10.01 -8.14
CA VAL A 108 4.18 10.07 -6.88
C VAL A 108 3.22 8.89 -6.78
N ILE A 109 3.12 8.30 -5.60
CA ILE A 109 2.13 7.27 -5.28
C ILE A 109 1.46 7.59 -3.94
N THR A 110 0.13 7.51 -3.90
CA THR A 110 -0.67 7.66 -2.67
C THR A 110 -1.47 6.38 -2.46
N LEU A 111 -1.37 5.78 -1.28
CA LEU A 111 -2.00 4.50 -0.96
C LEU A 111 -2.89 4.64 0.27
N ASP A 112 -4.10 4.07 0.21
CA ASP A 112 -5.06 4.00 1.30
C ASP A 112 -5.32 2.54 1.67
N TYR A 113 -4.67 2.05 2.73
CA TYR A 113 -4.78 0.67 3.21
C TYR A 113 -6.03 0.50 4.08
N ARG A 114 -6.98 -0.32 3.62
CA ARG A 114 -8.29 -0.51 4.31
C ARG A 114 -8.47 -1.84 5.02
N ARG A 115 -7.76 -2.88 4.56
CA ARG A 115 -7.91 -4.25 5.08
C ARG A 115 -6.63 -5.04 4.83
N GLU A 116 -6.28 -5.88 5.80
CA GLU A 116 -5.21 -6.88 5.69
C GLU A 116 -5.80 -8.23 5.25
N PHE A 117 -5.06 -8.94 4.39
CA PHE A 117 -5.37 -10.33 3.97
C PHE A 117 -4.58 -11.34 4.81
#